data_AF-A0A9E5WKY2-F1
#
_entry.id   AF-A0A9E5WKY2-F1
#
_cell.length_a   1.000
_cell.length_b   1.000
_cell.length_c   1.000
_cell.angle_alpha   90.00
_cell.angle_beta   90.00
_cell.angle_gamma   90.00
#
_symmetry.space_group_name_H-M   'P 1'
#
loop_
_entity.id
_entity.type
_entity.pdbx_description
1 polymer ?
#
loop_
_entity_poly.entity_id
_entity_poly.type
_entity_poly.pdbx_seq_one_letter_code
_entity_poly.pdbx_strand_id
1 'polypeptide(L)'
;MIRLMTLEDVPHLPSLHAEGRQTALQRRQATIALTHLYPRLYFGHPWRDERIGPLVSVGDDGRLNGAMGVVSRPLLFRDRRVTLAVCSELYVEPRSRSKLVGIQLLRTFLRGPQDLSL
;
A
#
# COMPACT_ATOMS: atom_id res chain seq x y z
N MET A 1 -8.32 -9.43 7.10
CA MET A 1 -7.37 -10.26 6.33
C MET A 1 -6.42 -9.34 5.56
N ILE A 2 -5.11 -9.60 5.60
CA ILE A 2 -4.12 -8.82 4.84
C ILE A 2 -3.71 -9.60 3.59
N ARG A 3 -3.64 -8.91 2.45
CA ARG A 3 -3.23 -9.46 1.16
C ARG A 3 -2.58 -8.40 0.28
N LEU A 4 -2.00 -8.83 -0.84
CA LEU A 4 -1.60 -7.91 -1.91
C LEU A 4 -2.84 -7.16 -2.44
N MET A 5 -2.64 -5.88 -2.73
CA MET A 5 -3.59 -5.03 -3.41
C MET A 5 -3.69 -5.45 -4.87
N THR A 6 -4.90 -5.38 -5.40
CA THR A 6 -5.23 -5.63 -6.80
C THR A 6 -5.80 -4.36 -7.43
N LEU A 7 -5.95 -4.35 -8.76
CA LEU A 7 -6.58 -3.22 -9.45
C LEU A 7 -8.04 -3.01 -9.02
N GLU A 8 -8.73 -4.06 -8.56
CA GLU A 8 -10.11 -3.99 -8.07
C GLU A 8 -10.22 -3.21 -6.75
N ASP A 9 -9.13 -3.11 -5.98
CA ASP A 9 -9.09 -2.37 -4.72
C ASP A 9 -8.95 -0.85 -4.95
N VAL A 10 -8.40 -0.44 -6.10
CA VAL A 10 -8.04 0.97 -6.38
C VAL A 10 -9.22 1.93 -6.26
N PRO A 11 -10.42 1.64 -6.80
CA PRO A 11 -11.58 2.53 -6.65
C PRO A 11 -12.00 2.80 -5.20
N HIS A 12 -11.60 1.94 -4.25
CA HIS A 12 -11.98 2.05 -2.84
C HIS A 12 -10.99 2.85 -1.99
N LEU A 13 -9.77 3.09 -2.48
CA LEU A 13 -8.72 3.82 -1.76
C LEU A 13 -9.08 5.27 -1.41
N PRO A 14 -9.76 6.06 -2.28
CA PRO A 14 -10.12 7.44 -1.95
C PRO A 14 -11.03 7.54 -0.72
N SER A 15 -11.95 6.58 -0.53
CA SER A 15 -12.82 6.55 0.64
C SER A 15 -12.02 6.30 1.93
N LEU A 16 -11.03 5.39 1.87
CA LEU A 16 -10.14 5.10 2.99
C LEU A 16 -9.21 6.30 3.31
N HIS A 17 -8.75 7.02 2.28
CA HIS A 17 -7.90 8.21 2.43
C HIS A 17 -8.66 9.41 2.98
N ALA A 18 -9.94 9.59 2.62
CA ALA A 18 -10.73 10.76 2.95
C ALA A 18 -11.08 10.89 4.45
N GLU A 19 -10.77 9.89 5.27
CA GLU A 19 -11.09 9.87 6.69
C GLU A 19 -10.12 10.77 7.50
N GLY A 20 -10.44 12.06 7.60
CA GLY A 20 -9.68 13.06 8.36
C GLY A 20 -10.14 14.50 8.10
N ARG A 21 -9.42 15.49 8.66
CA ARG A 21 -9.68 16.93 8.41
C ARG A 21 -9.10 17.40 7.08
N GLN A 22 -9.52 16.79 5.96
CA GLN A 22 -9.09 17.20 4.62
C GLN A 22 -10.03 18.22 3.99
N THR A 23 -9.47 19.23 3.33
CA THR A 23 -10.24 20.16 2.50
C THR A 23 -10.82 19.45 1.27
N ALA A 24 -11.81 20.07 0.62
CA ALA A 24 -12.37 19.52 -0.62
C ALA A 24 -11.31 19.41 -1.74
N LEU A 25 -10.38 20.37 -1.82
CA LEU A 25 -9.28 20.37 -2.79
C LEU A 25 -8.32 19.19 -2.53
N GLN A 26 -7.92 18.97 -1.27
CA GLN A 26 -7.05 17.86 -0.88
C GLN A 26 -7.69 16.51 -1.20
N ARG A 27 -8.98 16.34 -0.90
CA ARG A 27 -9.72 15.11 -1.26
C ARG A 27 -9.73 14.88 -2.77
N ARG A 28 -9.98 15.92 -3.57
CA ARG A 28 -9.97 15.82 -5.04
C ARG A 28 -8.59 15.42 -5.57
N GLN A 29 -7.52 16.05 -5.07
CA GLN A 29 -6.15 15.73 -5.45
C GLN A 29 -5.77 14.30 -5.07
N ALA A 30 -6.11 13.87 -3.85
CA ALA A 30 -5.89 12.50 -3.40
C ALA A 30 -6.64 11.49 -4.27
N THR A 31 -7.92 11.74 -4.59
CA THR A 31 -8.67 10.88 -5.50
C THR A 31 -7.97 10.74 -6.84
N ILE A 32 -7.51 11.84 -7.45
CA ILE A 32 -6.77 11.80 -8.73
C ILE A 32 -5.49 10.97 -8.60
N ALA A 33 -4.67 11.22 -7.58
CA ALA A 33 -3.44 10.48 -7.36
C ALA A 33 -3.70 8.97 -7.14
N LEU A 34 -4.63 8.63 -6.25
CA LEU A 34 -4.96 7.24 -5.90
C LEU A 34 -5.60 6.46 -7.05
N THR A 35 -6.32 7.12 -7.95
CA THR A 35 -7.02 6.43 -9.05
C THR A 35 -6.22 6.42 -10.36
N HIS A 36 -5.30 7.37 -10.57
CA HIS A 36 -4.56 7.48 -11.84
C HIS A 36 -3.06 7.20 -11.69
N LEU A 37 -2.43 7.68 -10.62
CA LEU A 37 -0.99 7.49 -10.41
C LEU A 37 -0.68 6.11 -9.85
N TYR A 38 -1.44 5.66 -8.86
CA TYR A 38 -1.26 4.38 -8.18
C TYR A 38 -1.30 3.16 -9.10
N PRO A 39 -2.27 3.02 -10.03
CA PRO A 39 -2.26 1.96 -11.03
C PRO A 39 -0.94 1.88 -11.80
N ARG A 40 -0.42 3.03 -12.22
CA ARG A 40 0.83 3.12 -12.96
C ARG A 40 2.04 2.82 -12.08
N LEU A 41 2.04 3.32 -10.86
CA LEU A 41 3.15 3.18 -9.92
C LEU A 41 3.32 1.73 -9.42
N TYR A 42 2.22 1.06 -9.08
CA TYR A 42 2.28 -0.25 -8.44
C TYR A 42 2.07 -1.43 -9.39
N PHE A 43 1.28 -1.25 -10.45
CA PHE A 43 0.91 -2.37 -11.34
C PHE A 43 1.58 -2.27 -12.72
N GLY A 44 1.88 -1.06 -13.18
CA GLY A 44 2.52 -0.79 -14.47
C GLY A 44 4.05 -0.66 -14.42
N HIS A 45 4.69 -0.91 -13.27
CA HIS A 45 6.11 -0.67 -13.11
C HIS A 45 6.98 -1.78 -13.75
N PRO A 46 8.04 -1.46 -14.54
CA PRO A 46 8.90 -2.46 -15.18
C PRO A 46 9.54 -3.48 -14.24
N TRP A 47 9.85 -3.07 -13.01
CA TRP A 47 10.46 -3.91 -11.97
C TRP A 47 9.45 -4.50 -10.97
N ARG A 48 8.19 -4.63 -11.35
CA ARG A 48 7.16 -5.24 -10.51
C ARG A 48 7.53 -6.69 -10.20
N ASP A 49 7.51 -7.03 -8.91
CA ASP A 49 7.57 -8.41 -8.41
C ASP A 49 6.16 -8.80 -7.96
N GLU A 50 5.65 -9.94 -8.42
CA GLU A 50 4.29 -10.40 -8.11
C GLU A 50 4.10 -10.76 -6.63
N ARG A 51 5.20 -10.96 -5.90
CA ARG A 51 5.19 -11.34 -4.48
C ARG A 51 5.47 -10.15 -3.55
N ILE A 52 5.94 -9.02 -4.10
CA ILE A 52 6.30 -7.80 -3.36
C ILE A 52 5.57 -6.62 -4.00
N GLY A 53 4.47 -6.22 -3.36
CA GLY A 53 3.64 -5.15 -3.88
C GLY A 53 2.83 -4.48 -2.78
N PRO A 54 2.03 -3.47 -3.14
CA PRO A 54 1.15 -2.78 -2.20
C PRO A 54 0.25 -3.78 -1.46
N LEU A 55 -0.05 -3.46 -0.21
CA LEU A 55 -0.86 -4.30 0.67
C LEU A 55 -2.20 -3.63 0.97
N VAL A 56 -3.23 -4.44 1.19
CA VAL A 56 -4.50 -4.01 1.76
C VAL A 56 -4.88 -4.89 2.95
N SER A 57 -5.60 -4.28 3.88
CA SER A 57 -6.31 -4.97 4.95
C SER A 57 -7.81 -4.88 4.69
N VAL A 58 -8.46 -6.04 4.72
CA VAL A 58 -9.91 -6.19 4.58
C VAL A 58 -10.50 -6.49 5.96
N GLY A 59 -11.49 -5.70 6.37
CA GLY A 59 -12.25 -5.89 7.61
C GLY A 59 -13.19 -7.07 7.56
N ASP A 60 -13.84 -7.35 8.69
CA ASP A 60 -14.79 -8.46 8.85
C ASP A 60 -16.07 -8.24 8.00
N ASP A 61 -16.34 -7.00 7.61
CA ASP A 61 -17.44 -6.57 6.74
C ASP A 61 -17.09 -6.65 5.23
N GLY A 62 -15.90 -7.15 4.89
CA GLY A 62 -15.40 -7.25 3.52
C GLY A 62 -14.90 -5.93 2.93
N ARG A 63 -14.87 -4.83 3.68
CA ARG A 63 -14.40 -3.53 3.19
C ARG A 63 -12.92 -3.32 3.49
N LEU A 64 -12.25 -2.49 2.68
CA LEU A 64 -10.88 -2.08 2.98
C LEU A 64 -10.88 -1.23 4.25
N ASN A 65 -10.10 -1.63 5.24
CA ASN A 65 -9.89 -0.88 6.48
C ASN A 65 -8.42 -0.45 6.68
N GLY A 66 -7.55 -0.84 5.76
CA GLY A 66 -6.19 -0.34 5.67
C GLY A 66 -5.55 -0.59 4.32
N ALA A 67 -4.56 0.22 3.96
CA ALA A 67 -3.77 0.09 2.74
C ALA A 67 -2.34 0.56 2.98
N MET A 68 -1.37 -0.08 2.34
CA MET A 68 0.03 0.31 2.35
C MET A 68 0.60 0.30 0.93
N GLY A 69 1.14 1.43 0.48
CA GLY A 69 1.87 1.53 -0.77
C GLY A 69 3.24 0.87 -0.65
N VAL A 70 3.59 -0.01 -1.60
CA VAL A 70 4.90 -0.68 -1.67
C VAL A 70 5.32 -0.85 -3.12
N VAL A 71 6.57 -0.52 -3.44
CA VAL A 71 7.18 -0.82 -4.74
C VAL A 71 8.42 -1.68 -4.56
N SER A 72 8.62 -2.65 -5.46
CA SER A 72 9.84 -3.45 -5.56
C SER A 72 10.89 -2.79 -6.46
N ARG A 73 12.16 -2.99 -6.11
CA ARG A 73 13.32 -2.52 -6.86
C ARG A 73 14.45 -3.56 -6.79
N PRO A 74 14.97 -4.05 -7.94
CA PRO A 74 16.26 -4.71 -7.93
C PRO A 74 17.34 -3.67 -7.57
N LEU A 75 18.27 -4.07 -6.72
CA LEU A 75 19.38 -3.24 -6.27
C LEU A 75 20.67 -4.07 -6.26
N LEU A 76 21.81 -3.46 -6.56
CA LEU A 76 23.12 -4.04 -6.26
C LEU A 76 23.60 -3.47 -4.93
N PHE A 77 23.75 -4.31 -3.92
CA PHE A 77 24.21 -3.92 -2.59
C PHE A 77 25.39 -4.78 -2.18
N ARG A 78 26.57 -4.16 -2.01
CA ARG A 78 27.83 -4.86 -1.69
C ARG A 78 28.10 -6.04 -2.65
N ASP A 79 28.03 -5.76 -3.95
CA ASP A 79 28.19 -6.73 -5.05
C ASP A 79 27.19 -7.89 -5.10
N ARG A 80 26.15 -7.86 -4.25
CA ARG A 80 25.03 -8.82 -4.29
C ARG A 80 23.79 -8.17 -4.90
N ARG A 81 23.16 -8.86 -5.87
CA ARG A 81 21.81 -8.49 -6.32
C ARG A 81 20.82 -8.81 -5.21
N VAL A 82 20.09 -7.80 -4.77
CA VAL A 82 19.06 -7.88 -3.73
C VAL A 82 17.77 -7.24 -4.22
N THR A 83 16.64 -7.65 -3.65
CA THR A 83 15.36 -7.01 -3.87
C THR A 83 15.04 -6.08 -2.72
N LEU A 84 14.88 -4.80 -3.01
CA LEU A 84 14.42 -3.77 -2.10
C LEU A 84 12.89 -3.61 -2.22
N ALA A 85 12.19 -3.55 -1.10
CA ALA A 85 10.82 -3.08 -1.05
C ALA A 85 10.78 -1.70 -0.37
N VAL A 86 10.20 -0.70 -1.03
CA VAL A 86 10.07 0.66 -0.51
C VAL A 86 8.61 0.92 -0.19
N CYS A 87 8.31 1.19 1.08
CA CYS A 87 6.99 1.63 1.49
C CYS A 87 6.86 3.16 1.39
N SER A 88 5.67 3.67 1.09
CA SER A 88 5.45 5.11 0.92
C SER A 88 4.30 5.64 1.76
N GLU A 89 3.13 5.05 1.60
CA GLU A 89 1.89 5.55 2.19
C GLU A 89 1.23 4.44 3.03
N LEU A 90 0.70 4.81 4.20
CA LEU A 90 -0.03 3.93 5.09
C LEU A 90 -1.35 4.58 5.51
N TYR A 91 -2.45 3.97 5.08
CA TYR A 91 -3.80 4.39 5.40
C TYR A 91 -4.46 3.36 6.31
N VAL A 92 -5.09 3.83 7.39
CA VAL A 92 -5.84 2.98 8.31
C VAL A 92 -7.08 3.75 8.75
N GLU A 93 -8.24 3.12 8.54
CA GLU A 93 -9.52 3.62 9.03
C GLU A 93 -9.43 3.87 10.55
N PRO A 94 -9.85 5.04 11.08
CA PRO A 94 -9.73 5.39 12.49
C PRO A 94 -10.32 4.34 13.43
N ARG A 95 -11.48 3.75 13.08
CA ARG A 95 -12.15 2.71 13.87
C ARG A 95 -11.34 1.41 13.94
N SER A 96 -10.52 1.16 12.93
CA SER A 96 -9.67 -0.03 12.82
C SER A 96 -8.27 0.16 13.46
N ARG A 97 -7.95 1.36 13.95
CA ARG A 97 -6.67 1.61 14.67
C ARG A 97 -6.56 0.86 15.99
N SER A 98 -7.67 0.69 16.71
CA SER A 98 -7.71 -0.11 17.94
C SER A 98 -7.40 -1.60 17.70
N LYS A 99 -7.61 -2.09 16.47
CA LYS A 99 -7.26 -3.44 16.03
C LYS A 99 -5.81 -3.58 15.55
N LEU A 100 -4.98 -2.54 15.71
CA LEU A 100 -3.57 -2.51 15.31
C LEU A 100 -3.32 -2.81 13.81
N VAL A 101 -4.29 -2.51 12.93
CA VAL A 101 -4.21 -2.81 11.49
C VAL A 101 -2.94 -2.24 10.85
N GLY A 102 -2.54 -1.02 11.21
CA GLY A 102 -1.31 -0.42 10.71
C GLY A 102 -0.05 -1.22 11.09
N ILE A 103 0.01 -1.73 12.31
CA ILE A 103 1.13 -2.58 12.77
C ILE A 103 1.10 -3.92 12.04
N GLN A 104 -0.08 -4.50 11.80
CA GLN A 104 -0.20 -5.75 11.07
C GLN A 104 0.25 -5.60 9.61
N LEU A 105 -0.10 -4.49 8.94
CA LEU A 105 0.38 -4.17 7.59
C LEU A 105 1.90 -4.01 7.58
N LEU A 106 2.46 -3.21 8.49
CA LEU A 106 3.91 -3.03 8.60
C LEU A 106 4.64 -4.34 8.88
N ARG A 107 4.09 -5.17 9.77
CA ARG A 107 4.66 -6.49 10.08
C ARG A 107 4.61 -7.43 8.89
N THR A 108 3.54 -7.38 8.09
CA THR A 108 3.42 -8.18 6.86
C THR A 108 4.45 -7.71 5.82
N PHE A 109 4.58 -6.39 5.65
CA PHE A 109 5.61 -5.79 4.80
C PHE A 109 7.01 -6.25 5.24
N LEU A 110 7.42 -6.04 6.50
CA LEU A 110 8.76 -6.40 6.98
C LEU A 110 9.08 -7.90 6.92
N ARG A 111 8.07 -8.76 6.87
CA ARG A 111 8.21 -10.22 6.73
C ARG A 111 8.10 -10.72 5.29
N GLY A 112 7.92 -9.82 4.34
CA GLY A 112 7.84 -10.15 2.92
C GLY A 112 9.14 -10.76 2.38
N PRO A 113 9.13 -11.25 1.13
CA PRO A 113 10.24 -11.99 0.56
C PRO A 113 11.39 -11.10 0.05
N GLN A 114 11.32 -9.78 0.26
CA GLN A 114 12.41 -8.85 -0.06
C GLN A 114 13.62 -9.06 0.86
N ASP A 115 14.81 -8.77 0.35
CA ASP A 115 16.03 -8.79 1.16
C ASP A 115 16.11 -7.54 2.07
N LEU A 116 15.59 -6.39 1.60
CA LEU A 116 15.67 -5.10 2.29
C LEU A 116 14.31 -4.38 2.28
N SER A 117 13.98 -3.75 3.40
CA SER A 117 12.78 -2.91 3.55
C SER A 117 13.19 -1.47 3.85
N LEU A 118 12.59 -0.51 3.13
CA LEU A 118 12.80 0.93 3.29
C LEU A 118 11.48 1.65 3.56
#